data_AF-A0A5C8KD80-F1
#
_entry.id   AF-A0A5C8KD80-F1
#
_cell.length_a   1.000
_cell.length_b   1.000
_cell.length_c   1.000
_cell.angle_alpha   90.00
_cell.angle_beta   90.00
_cell.angle_gamma   90.00
#
_symmetry.space_group_name_H-M   'P 1'
#
loop_
_entity.id
_entity.type
_entity.pdbx_description
1 polymer ?
#
loop_
_entity_poly.entity_id
_entity_poly.type
_entity_poly.pdbx_seq_one_letter_code
_entity_poly.pdbx_strand_id
1 'polypeptide(L)' 'MRKIKIEVSLGIGYAARREEKLEIEVEDEATPEQIEMEAGEAAEQWANNYIDLGFEILD' A
#
# COMPACT_ATOMS: atom_id res chain seq x y z
N MET A 1 1.60 -21.70 -0.75
CA MET A 1 1.32 -20.29 -0.43
C MET A 1 2.27 -19.89 0.67
N ARG A 2 3.04 -18.82 0.46
CA ARG A 2 4.01 -18.30 1.41
C ARG A 2 3.69 -16.85 1.75
N LYS A 3 4.07 -16.45 2.96
CA LYS A 3 3.95 -15.06 3.43
C LYS A 3 5.23 -14.31 3.17
N ILE A 4 5.12 -13.11 2.61
CA ILE A 4 6.23 -12.17 2.44
C ILE A 4 5.87 -10.84 3.08
N LYS A 5 6.91 -10.11 3.51
CA LYS A 5 6.78 -8.78 4.11
C LYS A 5 7.18 -7.73 3.10
N ILE A 6 6.32 -6.75 2.91
CA ILE A 6 6.60 -5.56 2.10
C ILE A 6 6.52 -4.31 2.97
N GLU A 7 7.29 -3.30 2.61
CA GLU A 7 7.23 -1.98 3.24
C GLU A 7 6.57 -1.02 2.26
N VAL A 8 5.50 -0.35 2.70
CA VAL A 8 4.75 0.60 1.88
C VAL A 8 4.88 1.99 2.48
N SER A 9 4.92 3.00 1.62
CA SER A 9 4.96 4.39 2.04
C SER A 9 4.00 5.24 1.22
N LEU A 10 3.12 6.00 1.88
CA LEU A 10 2.22 6.97 1.26
C LEU A 10 2.70 8.39 1.58
N GLY A 11 3.02 9.15 0.53
CA GLY A 11 3.26 10.59 0.63
C GLY A 11 1.96 11.36 0.43
N ILE A 12 1.57 12.19 1.40
CA ILE A 12 0.42 13.10 1.30
C ILE A 12 0.97 14.54 1.22
N GLY A 13 1.07 15.05 0.00
CA GLY A 13 1.67 16.36 -0.28
C GLY A 13 3.14 16.45 0.16
N TYR A 14 3.61 17.66 0.45
CA TYR A 14 5.00 17.93 0.88
C TYR A 14 5.28 17.68 2.37
N ALA A 15 4.24 17.46 3.18
CA ALA A 15 4.34 17.58 4.64
C ALA A 15 4.12 16.28 5.43
N ALA A 16 3.50 15.25 4.83
CA ALA A 16 3.15 14.03 5.55
C ALA A 16 3.57 12.77 4.78
N ARG A 17 4.18 11.83 5.52
CA ARG A 17 4.54 10.49 5.04
C ARG A 17 4.00 9.48 6.03
N ARG A 18 3.29 8.47 5.55
CA ARG A 18 2.91 7.28 6.32
C ARG A 18 3.67 6.08 5.81
N GLU A 19 4.10 5.22 6.72
CA GLU A 19 4.83 4.00 6.41
C GLU A 19 4.24 2.85 7.20
N GLU A 20 4.14 1.69 6.58
CA GLU A 20 3.65 0.48 7.23
C GLU A 20 4.30 -0.77 6.62
N LYS A 21 4.39 -1.84 7.40
CA LYS A 21 4.84 -3.14 6.91
C LYS A 21 3.63 -4.04 6.76
N LEU A 22 3.38 -4.47 5.53
CA LEU A 22 2.28 -5.38 5.20
C LEU A 22 2.80 -6.81 5.05
N GLU A 23 1.97 -7.77 5.43
CA GLU A 23 2.18 -9.19 5.10
C GLU A 23 1.22 -9.55 3.97
N ILE A 24 1.76 -10.07 2.87
CA ILE A 24 0.97 -10.54 1.73
C ILE A 24 1.24 -12.04 1.49
N GLU A 25 0.23 -12.74 0.99
CA GLU A 25 0.30 -14.15 0.64
C GLU A 25 0.52 -14.29 -0.86
N VAL A 26 1.56 -15.01 -1.26
CA VAL A 26 1.88 -15.28 -2.66
C VAL A 26 2.02 -16.78 -2.89
N GLU A 27 1.84 -17.22 -4.13
CA GLU A 27 2.13 -18.61 -4.50
C GLU A 27 3.60 -18.95 -4.26
N ASP A 28 3.90 -20.21 -3.93
CA ASP A 28 5.27 -20.63 -3.61
C ASP A 28 6.21 -20.52 -4.82
N GLU A 29 5.64 -20.70 -6.02
CA GLU A 29 6.33 -20.66 -7.31
C GLU A 29 6.17 -19.31 -8.04
N ALA A 30 5.63 -18.29 -7.37
CA ALA A 30 5.40 -16.99 -7.98
C ALA A 30 6.69 -16.36 -8.51
N THR A 31 6.66 -15.85 -9.73
CA THR A 31 7.77 -15.11 -10.33
C THR A 31 7.96 -13.75 -9.65
N PRO A 32 9.13 -13.10 -9.80
CA PRO A 32 9.34 -11.74 -9.30
C PRO A 32 8.27 -10.75 -9.77
N GLU A 33 7.85 -10.82 -11.03
CA GLU A 33 6.83 -9.93 -11.60
C GLU A 33 5.45 -10.16 -10.97
N GLN A 34 5.09 -11.41 -10.67
CA GLN A 34 3.85 -11.73 -9.97
C GLN A 34 3.86 -11.21 -8.53
N ILE A 35 5.00 -11.33 -7.85
CA ILE A 35 5.18 -10.80 -6.49
C ILE A 35 5.06 -9.27 -6.48
N GLU A 36 5.65 -8.59 -7.47
CA GLU A 36 5.53 -7.14 -7.61
C GLU A 36 4.09 -6.69 -7.87
N MET A 37 3.35 -7.44 -8.69
CA MET A 37 1.93 -7.19 -8.96
C MET A 37 1.10 -7.30 -7.68
N GLU A 38 1.20 -8.41 -6.95
CA GLU A 38 0.50 -8.64 -5.67
C GLU A 38 0.87 -7.59 -4.61
N ALA A 39 2.15 -7.23 -4.53
CA ALA A 39 2.62 -6.18 -3.64
C ALA A 39 2.05 -4.80 -4.00
N GLY A 40 1.94 -4.50 -5.30
CA GLY A 40 1.33 -3.27 -5.82
C GLY A 40 -0.15 -3.18 -5.46
N GLU A 41 -0.91 -4.26 -5.69
CA GLU A 41 -2.33 -4.31 -5.35
C GLU A 41 -2.57 -4.13 -3.85
N ALA A 42 -1.77 -4.80 -3.01
CA ALA A 42 -1.86 -4.64 -1.56
C ALA A 42 -1.51 -3.21 -1.10
N ALA A 43 -0.49 -2.59 -1.70
CA ALA A 43 -0.10 -1.22 -1.40
C ALA A 43 -1.19 -0.21 -1.82
N GLU A 44 -1.84 -0.42 -2.98
CA GLU A 44 -2.94 0.42 -3.45
C GLU A 44 -4.16 0.32 -2.53
N GLN A 45 -4.57 -0.89 -2.16
CA GLN A 45 -5.66 -1.10 -1.20
C GLN A 45 -5.36 -0.45 0.15
N TRP A 46 -4.14 -0.61 0.64
CA TRP A 46 -3.69 0.06 1.87
C TRP A 46 -3.77 1.58 1.75
N ALA A 47 -3.25 2.16 0.66
CA ALA A 47 -3.27 3.61 0.43
C ALA A 47 -4.70 4.17 0.35
N ASN A 48 -5.60 3.46 -0.33
CA ASN A 48 -7.00 3.86 -0.49
C ASN A 48 -7.76 3.96 0.85
N ASN A 49 -7.33 3.26 1.92
CA ASN A 49 -7.90 3.41 3.25
C ASN A 49 -7.53 4.74 3.94
N TYR A 50 -6.53 5.47 3.44
CA TYR A 50 -6.03 6.70 4.03
C TYR A 50 -6.28 7.94 3.16
N ILE A 51 -6.62 7.76 1.89
CA ILE A 51 -7.01 8.85 1.00
C ILE A 51 -8.50 9.12 1.23
N ASP A 52 -8.83 9.75 2.36
CA ASP A 52 -10.13 10.37 2.59
C ASP A 52 -9.96 11.90 2.59
N LEU A 53 -10.66 12.58 1.67
CA LEU A 53 -10.54 14.02 1.48
C LEU A 53 -11.79 14.70 2.07
N GLY A 54 -11.68 15.15 3.31
CA GLY A 54 -12.64 16.07 3.92
C GLY A 54 -12.27 17.53 3.64
N PHE A 55 -13.26 18.37 3.32
CA PHE A 55 -13.09 19.82 3.24
C PHE A 55 -14.25 20.53 3.93
N GLU A 56 -13.98 21.69 4.51
CA GLU A 56 -14.97 22.60 5.09
C GLU A 56 -14.87 23.94 4.34
N ILE A 57 -16.01 24.48 3.94
CA ILE A 57 -16.08 25.81 3.32
C ILE A 57 -16.33 26.82 4.44
N LEU A 58 -15.33 27.66 4.70
CA LEU A 58 -15.40 28.77 5.65
C LEU A 58 -15.78 30.03 4.87
N ASP A 59 -17.08 30.24 4.66
CA ASP A 59 -17.62 31.56 4.26
C ASP A 59 -17.72 32.46 5.51
#